data_AF-A0A7K8V391-F1
#
_entry.id   AF-A0A7K8V391-F1
#
_cell.length_a   1.000
_cell.length_b   1.000
_cell.length_c   1.000
_cell.angle_alpha   90.00
_cell.angle_beta   90.00
_cell.angle_gamma   90.00
#
_symmetry.space_group_name_H-M   'P 1'
#
loop_
_entity.id
_entity.type
_entity.pdbx_description
1 polymer ?
#
loop_
_entity_poly.entity_id
_entity_poly.type
_entity_poly.pdbx_seq_one_letter_code
_entity_poly.pdbx_strand_id
1 'polypeptide(L)'
;VQDVATGRSRGSSGDSESHRRWKEETLKILAEIQAPLSLLLLRLCNWALLKLLNRLFLNVQLHRGQLEMVLRAAKTPDVPLVFLSTHKSPLDGLLLSFLLFSQGLGVPRVAVGGQACSSRLRALLSRLGGIFLPLGTGQTRGKQDEGLPGAVLAVYIEEVLRSQQPLLIFLEEPPATLHLSAPAREWLALVYRAVRDGAVPDVLLVPVGIAYDIAP
;
A
#
# COMPACT_ATOMS: atom_id res chain seq x y z
N VAL A 1 52.30 -38.18 -26.23
CA VAL A 1 52.02 -38.51 -24.82
C VAL A 1 51.43 -37.24 -24.22
N GLN A 2 50.10 -37.02 -24.31
CA GLN A 2 49.10 -37.39 -23.27
C GLN A 2 49.54 -36.88 -21.90
N ASP A 3 48.76 -36.20 -21.07
CA ASP A 3 47.38 -35.71 -21.04
C ASP A 3 47.33 -34.87 -19.72
N VAL A 4 46.14 -34.36 -19.38
CA VAL A 4 45.63 -34.17 -17.99
C VAL A 4 45.16 -32.74 -17.65
N ALA A 5 43.82 -32.64 -17.76
CA ALA A 5 42.86 -31.99 -16.87
C ALA A 5 42.67 -30.46 -16.94
N THR A 6 41.88 -30.11 -17.94
CA THR A 6 40.74 -29.19 -17.86
C THR A 6 39.95 -29.26 -16.54
N GLY A 7 40.07 -28.21 -15.72
CA GLY A 7 39.11 -27.87 -14.65
C GLY A 7 37.85 -27.25 -15.26
N ARG A 8 36.85 -28.09 -15.53
CA ARG A 8 35.55 -27.71 -16.10
C ARG A 8 34.68 -27.05 -15.02
N SER A 9 34.53 -25.72 -15.07
CA SER A 9 33.54 -24.97 -14.27
C SER A 9 32.12 -25.34 -14.73
N ARG A 10 31.55 -26.36 -14.10
CA ARG A 10 30.19 -26.83 -14.35
C ARG A 10 29.27 -26.28 -13.24
N GLY A 11 28.92 -25.00 -13.32
CA GLY A 11 28.15 -24.34 -12.26
C GLY A 11 27.40 -23.06 -12.65
N SER A 12 27.11 -22.80 -13.93
CA SER A 12 26.49 -21.52 -14.33
C SER A 12 25.09 -21.63 -14.94
N SER A 13 24.65 -22.81 -15.40
CA SER A 13 23.36 -22.96 -16.09
C SER A 13 22.18 -23.23 -15.14
N GLY A 14 22.44 -23.79 -13.96
CA GLY A 14 21.39 -24.06 -12.96
C GLY A 14 20.93 -22.80 -12.24
N ASP A 15 21.87 -21.91 -11.91
CA ASP A 15 21.59 -20.65 -11.21
C ASP A 15 20.82 -19.66 -12.10
N SER A 16 21.10 -19.61 -13.41
CA SER A 16 20.39 -18.73 -14.34
C SER A 16 18.92 -19.11 -14.53
N GLU A 17 18.63 -20.41 -14.62
CA GLU A 17 17.25 -20.94 -14.73
C GLU A 17 16.48 -20.74 -13.43
N SER A 18 17.14 -20.99 -12.29
CA SER A 18 16.58 -20.77 -10.96
C SER A 18 16.27 -19.28 -10.75
N HIS A 19 17.22 -18.39 -11.03
CA HIS A 19 17.05 -16.94 -10.93
C HIS A 19 15.94 -16.41 -11.84
N ARG A 20 15.76 -16.98 -13.04
CA ARG A 20 14.63 -16.64 -13.92
C ARG A 20 13.30 -17.00 -13.29
N ARG A 21 13.17 -18.21 -12.72
CA ARG A 21 11.93 -18.66 -12.05
C ARG A 21 11.58 -17.76 -10.86
N TRP A 22 12.55 -17.47 -9.99
CA TRP A 22 12.36 -16.57 -8.85
C TRP A 22 11.96 -15.15 -9.29
N LYS A 23 12.56 -14.63 -10.37
CA LYS A 23 12.18 -13.35 -10.97
C LYS A 23 10.75 -13.37 -11.50
N GLU A 24 10.37 -14.42 -12.24
CA GLU A 24 9.02 -14.57 -12.78
C GLU A 24 7.97 -14.67 -11.66
N GLU A 25 8.26 -15.38 -10.57
CA GLU A 25 7.39 -15.45 -9.39
C GLU A 25 7.30 -14.11 -8.64
N THR A 26 8.44 -13.43 -8.45
CA THR A 26 8.49 -12.09 -7.85
C THR A 26 7.67 -11.09 -8.66
N LEU A 27 7.79 -11.13 -10.00
CA LEU A 27 7.03 -10.25 -10.88
C LEU A 27 5.52 -10.55 -10.86
N LYS A 28 5.13 -11.82 -10.72
CA LYS A 28 3.72 -12.20 -10.55
C LYS A 28 3.17 -11.64 -9.23
N ILE A 29 3.89 -11.83 -8.13
CA ILE A 29 3.51 -11.30 -6.81
C ILE A 29 3.45 -9.76 -6.87
N LEU A 30 4.44 -9.11 -7.48
CA LEU A 30 4.45 -7.66 -7.63
C LEU A 30 3.27 -7.16 -8.47
N ALA A 31 2.89 -7.88 -9.53
CA ALA A 31 1.71 -7.56 -10.33
C ALA A 31 0.40 -7.76 -9.55
N GLU A 32 0.36 -8.68 -8.58
CA GLU A 32 -0.79 -8.84 -7.67
C GLU A 32 -0.87 -7.74 -6.60
N ILE A 33 0.29 -7.21 -6.20
CA ILE A 33 0.44 -6.14 -5.21
C ILE A 33 0.14 -4.77 -5.85
N GLN A 34 0.64 -4.54 -7.07
CA GLN A 34 0.57 -3.26 -7.77
C GLN A 34 0.15 -3.41 -9.24
N ALA A 35 -0.91 -2.70 -9.61
CA ALA A 35 -1.22 -2.43 -11.01
C ALA A 35 -0.64 -1.08 -11.45
N PRO A 36 -0.37 -0.87 -12.76
CA PRO A 36 0.04 0.43 -13.26
C PRO A 36 -1.04 1.48 -12.97
N LEU A 37 -0.62 2.60 -12.37
CA LEU A 37 -1.48 3.74 -12.11
C LEU A 37 -1.99 4.30 -13.44
N SER A 38 -3.29 4.52 -13.53
CA SER A 38 -3.91 5.05 -14.74
C SER A 38 -4.45 6.45 -14.50
N LEU A 39 -3.69 7.46 -14.94
CA LEU A 39 -4.01 8.88 -14.75
C LEU A 39 -5.40 9.25 -15.30
N LEU A 40 -5.80 8.63 -16.42
CA LEU A 40 -7.13 8.83 -17.00
C LEU A 40 -8.25 8.32 -16.09
N LEU A 41 -8.07 7.13 -15.49
CA LEU A 41 -9.02 6.57 -14.54
C LEU A 41 -9.05 7.35 -13.24
N LEU A 42 -7.91 7.81 -12.75
CA LEU A 42 -7.83 8.71 -11.60
C LEU A 42 -8.62 9.99 -11.85
N ARG A 43 -8.43 10.64 -13.00
CA ARG A 43 -9.20 11.84 -13.39
C ARG A 43 -10.71 11.55 -13.47
N LEU A 44 -11.08 10.43 -14.10
CA LEU A 44 -12.49 10.04 -14.23
C LEU A 44 -13.12 9.72 -12.88
N CYS A 45 -12.44 8.94 -12.03
CA CYS A 45 -12.88 8.63 -10.68
C CYS A 45 -13.01 9.88 -9.83
N ASN A 46 -12.07 10.82 -9.92
CA ASN A 46 -12.16 12.08 -9.19
C ASN A 46 -13.37 12.92 -9.61
N TRP A 47 -13.63 13.01 -10.93
CA TRP A 47 -14.81 13.70 -11.43
C TRP A 47 -16.11 13.01 -11.01
N ALA A 48 -16.15 11.68 -11.08
CA ALA A 48 -17.31 10.88 -10.68
C ALA A 48 -17.55 10.99 -9.17
N LEU A 49 -16.50 10.92 -8.36
CA LEU A 49 -16.55 11.04 -6.91
C LEU A 49 -17.02 12.44 -6.51
N LEU A 50 -16.51 13.50 -7.14
CA LEU A 50 -17.00 14.85 -6.89
C LEU A 50 -18.51 14.99 -7.16
N LYS A 51 -18.99 14.39 -8.25
CA LYS A 51 -20.44 14.36 -8.54
C LYS A 51 -21.21 13.52 -7.51
N LEU A 52 -20.67 12.39 -7.09
CA LEU A 52 -21.29 11.53 -6.10
C LEU A 52 -21.38 12.23 -4.74
N LEU A 53 -20.31 12.88 -4.29
CA LEU A 53 -20.27 13.65 -3.04
C LEU A 53 -21.29 14.78 -3.06
N ASN A 54 -21.39 15.53 -4.16
CA ASN A 54 -22.40 16.57 -4.34
C ASN A 54 -23.85 16.04 -4.36
N ARG A 55 -24.05 14.74 -4.58
CA ARG A 55 -25.38 14.09 -4.54
C ARG A 55 -25.70 13.51 -3.18
N LEU A 56 -24.71 12.97 -2.47
CA LEU A 56 -24.88 12.28 -1.20
C LEU A 56 -24.84 13.22 0.01
N PHE A 57 -23.99 14.24 -0.03
CA PHE A 57 -23.74 15.11 1.12
C PHE A 57 -24.23 16.53 0.84
N LEU A 58 -24.91 17.11 1.83
CA LEU A 58 -25.32 18.52 1.80
C LEU A 58 -24.09 19.44 1.86
N ASN A 59 -23.10 19.08 2.68
CA ASN A 59 -21.83 19.79 2.78
C ASN A 59 -20.70 18.81 3.10
N VAL A 60 -19.56 18.98 2.42
CA VAL A 60 -18.31 18.30 2.77
C VAL A 60 -17.38 19.36 3.38
N GLN A 61 -17.20 19.33 4.69
CA GLN A 61 -16.32 20.25 5.38
C GLN A 61 -14.92 19.65 5.53
N LEU A 62 -13.93 20.32 4.95
CA LEU A 62 -12.53 20.00 5.15
C LEU A 62 -11.86 21.12 5.94
N HIS A 63 -11.23 20.77 7.07
CA HIS A 63 -10.51 21.75 7.87
C HIS A 63 -9.20 22.15 7.18
N ARG A 64 -9.17 23.36 6.60
CA ARG A 64 -8.03 23.87 5.82
C ARG A 64 -6.72 23.92 6.61
N GLY A 65 -6.78 24.24 7.91
CA GLY A 65 -5.58 24.31 8.76
C GLY A 65 -4.88 22.94 8.93
N GLN A 66 -5.67 21.87 9.04
CA GLN A 66 -5.15 20.50 9.11
C GLN A 66 -4.56 20.09 7.77
N LEU A 67 -5.22 20.44 6.68
CA LEU A 67 -4.70 20.17 5.34
C LEU A 67 -3.37 20.89 5.09
N GLU A 68 -3.26 22.17 5.48
CA GLU A 68 -2.01 22.91 5.36
C GLU A 68 -0.89 22.28 6.19
N MET A 69 -1.20 21.77 7.38
CA MET A 69 -0.25 21.05 8.22
C MET A 69 0.25 19.78 7.52
N VAL A 70 -0.64 19.01 6.91
CA VAL A 70 -0.28 17.83 6.11
C VAL A 70 0.54 18.21 4.88
N LEU A 71 0.19 19.29 4.19
CA LEU A 71 0.95 19.78 3.03
C LEU A 71 2.36 20.27 3.42
N ARG A 72 2.52 20.86 4.61
CA ARG A 72 3.83 21.23 5.14
C ARG A 72 4.64 20.00 5.51
N ALA A 73 4.00 19.05 6.19
CA ALA A 73 4.61 17.77 6.52
C ALA A 73 5.11 17.03 5.26
N ALA A 74 4.32 17.03 4.19
CA ALA A 74 4.69 16.43 2.89
C ALA A 74 5.89 17.08 2.20
N LYS A 75 6.21 18.32 2.56
CA LYS A 75 7.38 19.03 2.03
C LYS A 75 8.65 18.75 2.84
N THR A 76 8.55 18.02 3.94
CA THR A 76 9.70 17.63 4.74
C THR A 76 10.49 16.60 3.93
N PRO A 77 11.74 16.90 3.54
CA PRO A 77 12.55 15.96 2.79
C PRO A 77 12.81 14.72 3.64
N ASP A 78 12.86 13.56 2.99
CA ASP A 78 13.30 12.28 3.54
C ASP A 78 12.40 11.69 4.64
N VAL A 79 11.20 12.23 4.84
CA VAL A 79 10.21 11.70 5.79
C VAL A 79 8.91 11.32 5.06
N PRO A 80 8.69 10.05 4.71
CA PRO A 80 7.43 9.59 4.12
C PRO A 80 6.23 9.78 5.05
N LEU A 81 5.08 10.02 4.43
CA LEU A 81 3.79 10.20 5.09
C LEU A 81 3.01 8.89 5.15
N VAL A 82 2.60 8.51 6.36
CA VAL A 82 1.69 7.38 6.58
C VAL A 82 0.44 7.90 7.26
N PHE A 83 -0.66 7.89 6.52
CA PHE A 83 -2.00 8.25 7.00
C PHE A 83 -2.63 7.07 7.72
N LEU A 84 -3.18 7.31 8.91
CA LEU A 84 -3.87 6.32 9.71
C LEU A 84 -5.34 6.72 9.82
N SER A 85 -6.25 5.90 9.29
CA SER A 85 -7.70 6.21 9.31
C SER A 85 -8.50 5.11 10.00
N THR A 86 -9.57 5.49 10.71
CA THR A 86 -10.60 4.55 11.16
C THR A 86 -11.53 4.26 9.98
N HIS A 87 -11.57 3.02 9.49
CA HIS A 87 -12.37 2.64 8.31
C HIS A 87 -13.84 2.50 8.72
N LYS A 88 -14.58 3.61 8.70
CA LYS A 88 -16.02 3.64 8.99
C LYS A 88 -16.82 3.32 7.73
N SER A 89 -16.32 3.71 6.56
CA SER A 89 -16.95 3.48 5.27
C SER A 89 -15.92 3.13 4.19
N PRO A 90 -16.24 2.27 3.21
CA PRO A 90 -15.41 2.08 2.02
C PRO A 90 -15.16 3.38 1.25
N LEU A 91 -16.02 4.39 1.45
CA LEU A 91 -15.89 5.72 0.85
C LEU A 91 -14.69 6.49 1.44
N ASP A 92 -14.23 6.16 2.66
CA ASP A 92 -13.10 6.82 3.34
C ASP A 92 -11.83 6.80 2.47
N GLY A 93 -11.51 5.62 1.93
CA GLY A 93 -10.34 5.44 1.08
C GLY A 93 -10.43 6.23 -0.22
N LEU A 94 -11.62 6.27 -0.83
CA LEU A 94 -11.84 7.05 -2.05
C LEU A 94 -11.78 8.55 -1.79
N LEU A 95 -12.39 9.03 -0.70
CA LEU A 95 -12.40 10.44 -0.34
C LEU A 95 -10.99 10.94 -0.02
N LEU A 96 -10.23 10.19 0.78
CA LEU A 96 -8.87 10.56 1.13
C LEU A 96 -7.94 10.48 -0.09
N SER A 97 -8.12 9.49 -0.96
CA SER A 97 -7.39 9.40 -2.24
C SER A 97 -7.66 10.58 -3.15
N PHE A 98 -8.93 10.96 -3.29
CA PHE A 98 -9.34 12.14 -4.02
C PHE A 98 -8.74 13.41 -3.42
N LEU A 99 -8.79 13.55 -2.09
CA LEU A 99 -8.27 14.71 -1.40
C LEU A 99 -6.77 14.86 -1.66
N LEU A 100 -5.97 13.84 -1.35
CA LEU A 100 -4.52 13.89 -1.52
C LEU A 100 -4.12 14.13 -2.97
N PHE A 101 -4.81 13.49 -3.92
CA PHE A 101 -4.59 13.73 -5.34
C PHE A 101 -4.93 15.16 -5.76
N SER A 102 -6.07 15.70 -5.28
CA SER A 102 -6.51 17.07 -5.61
C SER A 102 -5.53 18.14 -5.11
N GLN A 103 -4.80 17.85 -4.03
CA GLN A 103 -3.81 18.75 -3.43
C GLN A 103 -2.40 18.57 -4.02
N GLY A 104 -2.23 17.69 -5.01
CA GLY A 104 -0.95 17.44 -5.65
C GLY A 104 0.02 16.59 -4.83
N LEU A 105 -0.44 15.95 -3.75
CA LEU A 105 0.36 15.04 -2.92
C LEU A 105 0.55 13.65 -3.57
N GLY A 106 -0.04 13.45 -4.75
CA GLY A 106 0.00 12.17 -5.46
C GLY A 106 -1.14 11.24 -5.06
N VAL A 107 -1.07 10.02 -5.56
CA VAL A 107 -2.08 8.99 -5.30
C VAL A 107 -1.64 8.21 -4.07
N PRO A 108 -2.40 8.24 -2.96
CA PRO A 108 -2.03 7.46 -1.80
C PRO A 108 -2.13 5.97 -2.11
N ARG A 109 -1.14 5.26 -1.60
CA ARG A 109 -1.10 3.82 -1.59
C ARG A 109 -2.05 3.33 -0.51
N VAL A 110 -3.22 2.83 -0.88
CA VAL A 110 -4.22 2.39 0.10
C VAL A 110 -3.94 0.95 0.48
N ALA A 111 -3.53 0.72 1.72
CA ALA A 111 -3.33 -0.60 2.28
C ALA A 111 -4.68 -1.27 2.52
N VAL A 112 -5.04 -2.21 1.64
CA VAL A 112 -6.29 -2.96 1.72
C VAL A 112 -6.02 -4.29 2.44
N GLY A 113 -6.81 -4.58 3.47
CA GLY A 113 -6.77 -5.86 4.19
C GLY A 113 -7.24 -7.04 3.34
N GLY A 114 -7.20 -8.23 3.93
CA GLY A 114 -7.59 -9.50 3.27
C GLY A 114 -9.10 -9.67 2.98
N GLN A 115 -9.87 -8.59 3.00
CA GLN A 115 -11.30 -8.61 2.76
C GLN A 115 -11.63 -9.10 1.35
N ALA A 116 -12.74 -9.83 1.22
CA ALA A 116 -13.24 -10.43 -0.02
C ALA A 116 -13.72 -9.35 -1.01
N CYS A 117 -12.79 -8.57 -1.56
CA CYS A 117 -13.04 -7.71 -2.70
C CYS A 117 -13.22 -8.59 -3.94
N SER A 118 -14.28 -8.33 -4.72
CA SER A 118 -14.44 -8.96 -6.03
C SER A 118 -13.19 -8.71 -6.90
N SER A 119 -12.80 -9.67 -7.72
CA SER A 119 -11.60 -9.56 -8.58
C SER A 119 -11.58 -8.29 -9.44
N ARG A 120 -12.76 -7.86 -9.92
CA ARG A 120 -12.94 -6.60 -10.65
C ARG A 120 -12.67 -5.37 -9.79
N LEU A 121 -13.17 -5.35 -8.55
CA LEU A 121 -12.93 -4.26 -7.61
C LEU A 121 -11.46 -4.21 -7.18
N ARG A 122 -10.84 -5.37 -6.95
CA ARG A 122 -9.40 -5.47 -6.66
C ARG A 122 -8.58 -4.87 -7.80
N ALA A 123 -8.83 -5.27 -9.05
CA ALA A 123 -8.13 -4.72 -10.21
C ALA A 123 -8.34 -3.21 -10.37
N LEU A 124 -9.56 -2.70 -10.10
CA LEU A 124 -9.86 -1.28 -10.15
C LEU A 124 -9.10 -0.51 -9.06
N LEU A 125 -9.18 -0.97 -7.80
CA LEU A 125 -8.50 -0.37 -6.67
C LEU A 125 -6.98 -0.39 -6.85
N SER A 126 -6.40 -1.49 -7.35
CA SER A 126 -4.97 -1.56 -7.67
C SER A 126 -4.55 -0.49 -8.68
N ARG A 127 -5.41 -0.19 -9.67
CA ARG A 127 -5.16 0.88 -10.66
C ARG A 127 -5.34 2.29 -10.09
N LEU A 128 -6.05 2.40 -8.97
CA LEU A 128 -6.27 3.61 -8.18
C LEU A 128 -5.24 3.79 -7.05
N GLY A 129 -4.28 2.87 -6.89
CA GLY A 129 -3.24 2.95 -5.86
C GLY A 129 -3.42 1.98 -4.68
N GLY A 130 -4.43 1.11 -4.69
CA GLY A 130 -4.61 0.08 -3.67
C GLY A 130 -3.47 -0.95 -3.67
N ILE A 131 -2.84 -1.13 -2.52
CA ILE A 131 -1.91 -2.23 -2.24
C ILE A 131 -2.67 -3.29 -1.46
N PHE A 132 -2.60 -4.53 -1.92
CA PHE A 132 -3.27 -5.65 -1.26
C PHE A 132 -2.27 -6.53 -0.54
N LEU A 133 -2.63 -6.94 0.67
CA LEU A 133 -1.90 -7.96 1.40
C LEU A 133 -2.05 -9.31 0.65
N PRO A 134 -0.96 -10.01 0.30
CA PRO A 134 -1.03 -11.33 -0.30
C PRO A 134 -1.76 -12.32 0.63
N LEU A 135 -2.65 -13.16 0.07
CA LEU A 135 -3.26 -14.26 0.82
C LEU A 135 -2.17 -15.28 1.17
N GLY A 136 -1.69 -15.26 2.41
CA GLY A 136 -0.63 -16.13 2.90
C GLY A 136 0.17 -15.56 4.08
N THR A 137 0.05 -14.26 4.36
CA THR A 137 0.69 -13.62 5.52
C THR A 137 -0.03 -13.94 6.84
N GLY A 138 -1.28 -14.40 6.76
CA GLY A 138 -2.07 -14.85 7.89
C GLY A 138 -1.76 -16.28 8.30
N GLN A 139 -1.07 -16.42 9.44
CA GLN A 139 -0.98 -17.63 10.27
C GLN A 139 -0.04 -18.76 9.82
N THR A 140 1.26 -18.50 9.91
CA THR A 140 2.18 -19.53 10.38
C THR A 140 2.97 -18.99 11.56
N ARG A 141 2.47 -19.32 12.76
CA ARG A 141 3.18 -19.26 14.03
C ARG A 141 4.39 -20.20 13.95
N GLY A 142 5.47 -19.73 13.34
CA GLY A 142 6.66 -20.51 13.07
C GLY A 142 7.77 -19.58 12.65
N LYS A 143 8.61 -19.21 13.60
CA LYS A 143 9.85 -18.48 13.46
C LYS A 143 10.75 -19.20 12.43
N GLN A 144 10.60 -18.94 11.13
CA GLN A 144 11.63 -19.08 10.07
C GLN A 144 11.17 -18.96 8.60
N ASP A 145 9.89 -18.80 8.26
CA ASP A 145 9.51 -18.73 6.84
C ASP A 145 8.40 -17.67 6.59
N GLU A 146 8.80 -16.39 6.61
CA GLU A 146 8.06 -15.40 5.82
C GLU A 146 8.32 -15.76 4.36
N GLY A 147 7.46 -16.61 3.79
CA GLY A 147 7.64 -17.09 2.42
C GLY A 147 7.80 -15.93 1.42
N LEU A 148 8.24 -16.27 0.20
CA LEU A 148 8.46 -15.33 -0.91
C LEU A 148 7.49 -14.12 -0.98
N PRO A 149 6.15 -14.27 -0.84
CA PRO A 149 5.24 -13.11 -0.88
C PRO A 149 5.40 -12.10 0.25
N GLY A 150 5.73 -12.54 1.47
CA GLY A 150 5.95 -11.64 2.61
C GLY A 150 7.22 -10.81 2.44
N ALA A 151 8.30 -11.44 1.97
CA ALA A 151 9.56 -10.76 1.68
C ALA A 151 9.41 -9.75 0.55
N VAL A 152 8.71 -10.10 -0.54
CA VAL A 152 8.43 -9.18 -1.65
C VAL A 152 7.61 -7.99 -1.17
N LEU A 153 6.62 -8.21 -0.30
CA LEU A 153 5.83 -7.13 0.27
C LEU A 153 6.64 -6.19 1.18
N ALA A 154 7.54 -6.74 2.00
CA ALA A 154 8.40 -5.93 2.87
C ALA A 154 9.30 -5.00 2.04
N VAL A 155 10.01 -5.55 1.06
CA VAL A 155 10.85 -4.78 0.12
C VAL A 155 10.02 -3.76 -0.65
N TYR A 156 8.79 -4.13 -1.04
CA TYR A 156 7.89 -3.23 -1.72
C TYR A 156 7.49 -2.02 -0.86
N ILE A 157 7.15 -2.25 0.41
CA ILE A 157 6.81 -1.17 1.34
C ILE A 157 8.02 -0.28 1.62
N GLU A 158 9.21 -0.85 1.79
CA GLU A 158 10.44 -0.06 1.88
C GLU A 158 10.63 0.85 0.66
N GLU A 159 10.39 0.35 -0.54
CA GLU A 159 10.52 1.13 -1.77
C GLU A 159 9.43 2.22 -1.90
N VAL A 160 8.20 1.93 -1.48
CA VAL A 160 7.11 2.92 -1.41
C VAL A 160 7.47 4.06 -0.46
N LEU A 161 7.98 3.73 0.73
CA LEU A 161 8.40 4.71 1.73
C LEU A 161 9.63 5.50 1.27
N ARG A 162 10.62 4.85 0.64
CA ARG A 162 11.80 5.49 0.05
C ARG A 162 11.41 6.45 -1.08
N SER A 163 10.40 6.09 -1.87
CA SER A 163 9.84 6.93 -2.92
C SER A 163 8.98 8.08 -2.38
N GLN A 164 8.86 8.25 -1.06
CA GLN A 164 8.04 9.26 -0.39
C GLN A 164 6.56 9.25 -0.84
N GLN A 165 6.07 8.09 -1.27
CA GLN A 165 4.67 7.96 -1.67
C GLN A 165 3.79 7.89 -0.42
N PRO A 166 2.69 8.67 -0.34
CA PRO A 166 1.83 8.64 0.83
C PRO A 166 1.17 7.26 0.97
N LEU A 167 1.28 6.65 2.14
CA LEU A 167 0.67 5.36 2.45
C LEU A 167 -0.56 5.58 3.34
N LEU A 168 -1.67 4.93 3.05
CA LEU A 168 -2.89 4.97 3.87
C LEU A 168 -3.12 3.60 4.50
N ILE A 169 -3.17 3.54 5.83
CA ILE A 169 -3.47 2.34 6.61
C ILE A 169 -4.79 2.54 7.34
N PHE A 170 -5.69 1.57 7.17
CA PHE A 170 -6.93 1.49 7.92
C PHE A 170 -6.71 0.73 9.21
N LEU A 171 -6.96 1.38 10.35
CA LEU A 171 -6.74 0.80 11.68
C LEU A 171 -7.87 -0.14 12.12
N GLU A 172 -9.09 0.12 11.68
CA GLU A 172 -10.31 -0.61 12.03
C GLU A 172 -10.85 -1.32 10.79
N GLU A 173 -11.60 -2.41 10.97
CA GLU A 173 -12.40 -3.03 9.90
C GLU A 173 -13.83 -3.23 10.41
N PRO A 174 -14.86 -2.68 9.73
CA PRO A 174 -16.26 -2.93 10.08
C PRO A 174 -16.54 -4.44 10.07
N PRO A 175 -17.24 -4.98 11.08
CA PRO A 175 -18.05 -4.27 12.09
C PRO A 175 -17.33 -3.95 13.41
N ALA A 176 -16.03 -4.25 13.55
CA ALA A 176 -15.29 -4.01 14.79
C ALA A 176 -14.76 -2.57 14.85
N THR A 177 -15.29 -1.77 15.79
CA THR A 177 -15.04 -0.32 15.86
C THR A 177 -14.13 0.12 17.01
N LEU A 178 -13.47 -0.82 17.71
CA LEU A 178 -12.69 -0.53 18.94
C LEU A 178 -11.38 -1.32 19.07
N HIS A 179 -11.01 -2.13 18.08
CA HIS A 179 -9.78 -2.91 18.11
C HIS A 179 -8.99 -2.73 16.81
N LEU A 180 -7.66 -2.63 16.96
CA LEU A 180 -6.74 -2.64 15.83
C LEU A 180 -6.92 -3.94 15.05
N SER A 181 -7.29 -3.83 13.77
CA SER A 181 -7.51 -5.00 12.92
C SER A 181 -6.22 -5.79 12.73
N ALA A 182 -6.33 -7.10 12.49
CA ALA A 182 -5.15 -7.94 12.22
C ALA A 182 -4.36 -7.43 10.99
N PRO A 183 -5.01 -7.05 9.86
CA PRO A 183 -4.32 -6.46 8.73
C PRO A 183 -3.62 -5.14 9.05
N ALA A 184 -4.25 -4.27 9.86
CA ALA A 184 -3.63 -3.01 10.27
C ALA A 184 -2.32 -3.25 11.04
N ARG A 185 -2.32 -4.25 11.94
CA ARG A 185 -1.13 -4.65 12.70
C ARG A 185 -0.02 -5.16 11.77
N GLU A 186 -0.35 -5.93 10.75
CA GLU A 186 0.61 -6.43 9.78
C GLU A 186 1.23 -5.28 8.96
N TRP A 187 0.41 -4.36 8.45
CA TRP A 187 0.90 -3.18 7.74
C TRP A 187 1.80 -2.30 8.61
N LEU A 188 1.37 -2.01 9.84
CA LEU A 188 2.17 -1.24 10.79
C LEU A 188 3.47 -1.96 11.17
N ALA A 189 3.46 -3.29 11.27
CA ALA A 189 4.67 -4.06 11.53
C ALA A 189 5.67 -3.95 10.37
N LEU A 190 5.20 -3.95 9.12
CA LEU A 190 6.07 -3.75 7.95
C LEU A 190 6.69 -2.34 7.95
N VAL A 191 5.89 -1.30 8.21
CA VAL A 191 6.40 0.08 8.32
C VAL A 191 7.41 0.20 9.46
N TYR A 192 7.10 -0.37 10.63
CA TYR A 192 8.00 -0.35 11.78
C TYR A 192 9.34 -1.06 11.48
N ARG A 193 9.29 -2.22 10.81
CA ARG A 193 10.51 -2.92 10.40
C ARG A 193 11.33 -2.10 9.42
N ALA A 194 10.72 -1.47 8.43
CA ALA A 194 11.41 -0.60 7.46
C ALA A 194 12.19 0.54 8.15
N VAL A 195 11.61 1.15 9.19
CA VAL A 195 12.30 2.19 9.97
C VAL A 195 13.40 1.59 10.85
N ARG A 196 13.08 0.53 11.60
CA ARG A 196 14.03 -0.13 12.51
C ARG A 196 15.27 -0.67 11.79
N ASP A 197 15.07 -1.22 10.60
CA ASP A 197 16.13 -1.83 9.80
C ASP A 197 16.89 -0.76 8.97
N GLY A 198 16.52 0.52 9.12
CA GLY A 198 17.22 1.67 8.54
C GLY A 198 16.96 1.89 7.04
N ALA A 199 15.92 1.27 6.48
CA ALA A 199 15.55 1.48 5.08
C ALA A 199 15.07 2.92 4.82
N VAL A 200 14.52 3.56 5.86
CA VAL A 200 14.02 4.95 5.88
C VAL A 200 14.42 5.59 7.22
N PRO A 201 14.88 6.86 7.25
CA PRO A 201 15.37 7.49 8.47
C PRO A 201 14.26 7.75 9.50
N ASP A 202 13.08 8.17 9.05
CA ASP A 202 11.92 8.43 9.92
C ASP A 202 10.61 8.35 9.12
N VAL A 203 9.47 8.25 9.80
CA VAL A 203 8.13 8.19 9.18
C VAL A 203 7.18 9.10 9.95
N LEU A 204 6.43 9.94 9.23
CA LEU A 204 5.40 10.76 9.84
C LEU A 204 4.04 10.06 9.82
N LEU A 205 3.52 9.77 11.01
CA LEU A 205 2.17 9.23 11.19
C LEU A 205 1.14 10.36 11.27
N VAL A 206 0.19 10.38 10.35
CA VAL A 206 -0.89 11.39 10.30
C VAL A 206 -2.23 10.70 10.61
N PRO A 207 -2.81 10.92 11.81
CA PRO A 207 -4.14 10.41 12.10
C PRO A 207 -5.20 11.18 11.31
N VAL A 208 -6.11 10.47 10.66
CA VAL A 208 -7.22 11.00 9.89
C VAL A 208 -8.52 10.46 10.44
N GLY A 209 -9.42 11.36 10.84
CA GLY A 209 -10.79 11.03 11.24
C GLY A 209 -11.76 11.54 10.18
N ILE A 210 -12.65 10.67 9.72
CA ILE A 210 -13.76 11.03 8.84
C ILE A 210 -15.05 10.80 9.62
N ALA A 211 -15.82 11.86 9.80
CA ALA A 211 -17.15 11.79 10.38
C ALA A 211 -18.18 11.99 9.26
N TYR A 212 -19.16 11.10 9.21
CA TYR A 212 -20.30 11.22 8.33
C TYR A 212 -21.47 11.78 9.12
N ASP A 213 -22.13 12.80 8.59
CA ASP A 213 -23.48 13.09 9.03
C ASP A 213 -24.37 11.91 8.67
N ILE A 214 -25.29 11.57 9.58
CA ILE A 214 -26.31 10.55 9.32
C ILE A 214 -27.05 10.98 8.05
N ALA A 215 -26.84 10.26 6.95
CA ALA A 215 -27.68 10.40 5.78
C ALA A 215 -29.11 9.97 6.16
N PRO A 216 -30.14 10.74 5.79
CA PRO A 216 -31.54 10.39 6.06
C PRO A 216 -31.95 9.09 5.37
#